data_AF-A0A4Q2YQD2-F1
#
_entry.id   AF-A0A4Q2YQD2-F1
#
_cell.length_a   1.000
_cell.length_b   1.000
_cell.length_c   1.000
_cell.angle_alpha   90.00
_cell.angle_beta   90.00
_cell.angle_gamma   90.00
#
_symmetry.space_group_name_H-M   'P 1'
#
loop_
_entity.id
_entity.type
_entity.pdbx_description
1 polymer ?
#
loop_
_entity_poly.entity_id
_entity_poly.type
_entity_poly.pdbx_seq_one_letter_code
_entity_poly.pdbx_strand_id
1 'polypeptide(L)'
;AKTGAKVGIGEHIADVQRIFRPIFNASDLVADGSDFDRLFKDGDRLRLGELEIEVIYTPGHTPADVSYRIGDAVFVGDTLFMPDYGTARADFPGGDARQLYRSIRKLLALPGETRLFMCHDYKAPGREEYAWETTVADQRLHSVHVSEAVSEDEFVSMRTARDATLSAPKLLLQSIQVNMRAGRFPPAEANGIRYLMIPVKERQ
;
A
#
# COMPACT_ATOMS: atom_id res chain seq x y z
N ALA A 1 9.19 17.91 -7.25
CA ALA A 1 8.26 17.80 -8.40
C ALA A 1 8.14 19.14 -9.11
N LYS A 2 7.98 19.18 -10.44
CA LYS A 2 7.89 20.42 -11.24
C LYS A 2 6.58 21.22 -11.05
N THR A 3 5.60 20.66 -10.33
CA THR A 3 4.25 21.20 -10.20
C THR A 3 4.03 22.08 -8.96
N GLY A 4 4.94 22.06 -7.99
CA GLY A 4 4.74 22.73 -6.69
C GLY A 4 3.65 22.11 -5.81
N ALA A 5 3.07 20.97 -6.22
CA ALA A 5 2.06 20.28 -5.44
C ALA A 5 2.63 19.72 -4.14
N LYS A 6 1.84 19.81 -3.06
CA LYS A 6 2.13 19.20 -1.76
C LYS A 6 2.03 17.68 -1.86
N VAL A 7 2.95 16.97 -1.19
CA VAL A 7 2.97 15.51 -1.10
C VAL A 7 2.33 15.09 0.22
N GLY A 8 1.24 14.33 0.14
CA GLY A 8 0.57 13.78 1.31
C GLY A 8 0.66 12.25 1.39
N ILE A 9 0.53 11.71 2.60
CA ILE A 9 0.56 10.27 2.90
C ILE A 9 -0.24 9.96 4.17
N GLY A 10 -0.62 8.71 4.41
CA GLY A 10 -1.24 8.30 5.68
C GLY A 10 -0.34 8.57 6.90
N GLU A 11 -0.92 8.96 8.04
CA GLU A 11 -0.17 9.37 9.24
C GLU A 11 0.74 8.28 9.81
N HIS A 12 0.42 7.01 9.54
CA HIS A 12 1.22 5.84 9.93
C HIS A 12 2.49 5.63 9.08
N ILE A 13 2.81 6.54 8.15
CA ILE A 13 4.14 6.57 7.50
C ILE A 13 5.28 6.63 8.52
N ALA A 14 5.04 7.25 9.68
CA ALA A 14 6.03 7.33 10.75
C ALA A 14 6.41 5.91 11.25
N ASP A 15 5.48 4.96 11.25
CA ASP A 15 5.75 3.57 11.64
C ASP A 15 6.63 2.87 10.60
N VAL A 16 6.32 3.04 9.31
CA VAL A 16 7.17 2.57 8.20
C VAL A 16 8.57 3.18 8.29
N GLN A 17 8.68 4.48 8.52
CA GLN A 17 9.97 5.14 8.69
C GLN A 17 10.76 4.55 9.89
N ARG A 18 10.12 4.33 11.04
CA ARG A 18 10.79 3.74 12.22
C ARG A 18 11.30 2.32 11.95
N ILE A 19 10.54 1.53 11.20
CA ILE A 19 10.88 0.16 10.83
C ILE A 19 12.09 0.13 9.88
N PHE A 20 12.08 0.97 8.83
CA PHE A 20 13.08 0.89 7.76
C PHE A 20 14.30 1.78 7.96
N ARG A 21 14.20 2.85 8.76
CA ARG A 21 15.32 3.73 9.10
C ARG A 21 16.59 2.96 9.55
N PRO A 22 16.54 2.01 10.51
CA PRO A 22 17.74 1.28 10.93
C PRO A 22 18.28 0.34 9.85
N ILE A 23 17.43 -0.18 8.96
CA ILE A 23 17.84 -1.09 7.88
C ILE A 23 18.76 -0.37 6.88
N PHE A 24 18.47 0.90 6.61
CA PHE A 24 19.25 1.72 5.68
C PHE A 24 20.24 2.65 6.38
N ASN A 25 20.49 2.51 7.68
CA ASN A 25 21.34 3.43 8.45
C ASN A 25 20.99 4.92 8.20
N ALA A 26 19.70 5.23 8.06
CA ALA A 26 19.21 6.56 7.71
C ALA A 26 19.15 7.46 8.96
N SER A 27 20.31 7.78 9.53
CA SER A 27 20.41 8.59 10.75
C SER A 27 19.82 9.98 10.59
N ASP A 28 19.82 10.51 9.37
CA ASP A 28 19.25 11.79 8.95
C ASP A 28 17.71 11.83 8.91
N LEU A 29 17.05 10.66 8.86
CA LEU A 29 15.59 10.55 8.84
C LEU A 29 15.04 10.58 10.26
N VAL A 30 14.15 11.53 10.59
CA VAL A 30 13.59 11.67 11.96
C VAL A 30 12.62 10.54 12.31
N ALA A 31 11.90 10.02 11.32
CA ALA A 31 10.86 8.98 11.46
C ALA A 31 9.59 9.43 12.22
N ASP A 32 9.12 10.64 11.91
CA ASP A 32 7.90 11.26 12.42
C ASP A 32 6.91 11.68 11.31
N GLY A 33 7.19 11.32 10.05
CA GLY A 33 6.39 11.69 8.87
C GLY A 33 6.66 13.10 8.34
N SER A 34 7.55 13.88 8.97
CA SER A 34 7.84 15.28 8.59
C SER A 34 8.40 15.48 7.18
N ASP A 35 8.81 14.39 6.51
CA ASP A 35 9.19 14.38 5.09
C ASP A 35 8.06 14.75 4.13
N PHE A 36 6.81 14.62 4.57
CA PHE A 36 5.60 14.84 3.79
C PHE A 36 4.93 16.14 4.21
N ASP A 37 4.32 16.84 3.25
CA ASP A 37 3.66 18.13 3.49
C ASP A 37 2.34 17.98 4.26
N ARG A 38 1.74 16.77 4.23
CA ARG A 38 0.50 16.45 4.95
C ARG A 38 0.46 14.98 5.35
N LEU A 39 0.08 14.74 6.61
CA LEU A 39 -0.23 13.42 7.13
C LEU A 39 -1.76 13.28 7.22
N PHE A 40 -2.31 12.28 6.56
CA PHE A 40 -3.75 12.03 6.50
C PHE A 40 -4.19 11.00 7.53
N LYS A 41 -5.30 11.29 8.21
CA LYS A 41 -5.98 10.38 9.15
C LYS A 41 -7.15 9.67 8.48
N ASP A 42 -7.64 8.60 9.10
CA ASP A 42 -8.92 7.99 8.70
C ASP A 42 -10.05 9.03 8.75
N GLY A 43 -10.82 9.13 7.68
CA GLY A 43 -11.93 10.08 7.55
C GLY A 43 -11.52 11.51 7.17
N ASP A 44 -10.23 11.80 7.01
CA ASP A 44 -9.80 13.10 6.51
C ASP A 44 -10.41 13.39 5.13
N ARG A 45 -10.72 14.66 4.88
CA ARG A 45 -11.22 15.12 3.58
C ARG A 45 -10.31 16.17 2.98
N LEU A 46 -10.14 16.11 1.66
CA LEU A 46 -9.43 17.12 0.89
C LEU A 46 -10.16 17.41 -0.43
N ARG A 47 -9.98 18.62 -0.95
CA ARG A 47 -10.66 19.09 -2.17
C ARG A 47 -9.70 19.05 -3.36
N LEU A 48 -10.23 18.64 -4.51
CA LEU A 48 -9.58 18.75 -5.82
C LEU A 48 -10.55 19.43 -6.79
N GLY A 49 -10.48 20.77 -6.85
CA GLY A 49 -11.54 21.56 -7.46
C GLY A 49 -12.87 21.33 -6.73
N GLU A 50 -13.90 20.93 -7.46
CA GLU A 50 -15.22 20.60 -6.89
C GLU A 50 -15.30 19.17 -6.33
N LEU A 51 -14.30 18.33 -6.59
CA LEU A 51 -14.25 16.97 -6.06
C LEU A 51 -13.85 16.99 -4.59
N GLU A 52 -14.49 16.15 -3.79
CA GLU A 52 -14.07 15.82 -2.44
C GLU A 52 -13.46 14.42 -2.45
N ILE A 53 -12.29 14.31 -1.81
CA ILE A 53 -11.58 13.06 -1.60
C ILE A 53 -11.67 12.74 -0.11
N GLU A 54 -12.27 11.60 0.23
CA GLU A 54 -12.27 11.02 1.56
C GLU A 54 -11.11 10.03 1.68
N VAL A 55 -10.33 10.16 2.75
CA VAL A 55 -9.25 9.23 3.08
C VAL A 55 -9.82 8.13 3.96
N ILE A 56 -9.58 6.88 3.57
CA ILE A 56 -9.98 5.70 4.31
C ILE A 56 -8.70 4.96 4.73
N TYR A 57 -8.44 4.86 6.02
CA TYR A 57 -7.33 4.06 6.52
C TYR A 57 -7.60 2.57 6.28
N THR A 58 -6.69 1.92 5.56
CA THR A 58 -6.80 0.52 5.09
C THR A 58 -5.49 -0.23 5.25
N PRO A 59 -4.98 -0.39 6.49
CA PRO A 59 -3.70 -1.05 6.73
C PRO A 59 -3.76 -2.55 6.44
N GLY A 60 -2.59 -3.15 6.30
CA GLY A 60 -2.41 -4.60 6.30
C GLY A 60 -1.35 -5.05 5.30
N HIS A 61 -1.33 -4.47 4.11
CA HIS A 61 -0.18 -4.63 3.22
C HIS A 61 1.04 -3.87 3.76
N THR A 62 0.82 -2.62 4.19
CA THR A 62 1.70 -1.85 5.07
C THR A 62 0.91 -1.21 6.22
N PRO A 63 1.58 -0.74 7.29
CA PRO A 63 0.94 0.05 8.34
C PRO A 63 0.38 1.39 7.85
N ALA A 64 0.86 1.93 6.73
CA ALA A 64 0.60 3.29 6.30
C ALA A 64 -0.46 3.41 5.20
N ASP A 65 -1.03 2.28 4.77
CA ASP A 65 -1.90 2.25 3.60
C ASP A 65 -3.22 2.96 3.85
N VAL A 66 -3.59 3.76 2.85
CA VAL A 66 -4.87 4.46 2.78
C VAL A 66 -5.49 4.23 1.40
N SER A 67 -6.81 4.23 1.36
CA SER A 67 -7.61 4.27 0.15
C SER A 67 -8.22 5.67 0.00
N TYR A 68 -8.37 6.14 -1.24
CA TYR A 68 -8.96 7.45 -1.54
C TYR A 68 -10.30 7.28 -2.23
N ARG A 69 -11.37 7.71 -1.58
CA ARG A 69 -12.73 7.69 -2.14
C ARG A 69 -13.10 9.04 -2.73
N ILE A 70 -13.60 9.03 -3.96
CA ILE A 70 -14.02 10.22 -4.71
C ILE A 70 -15.36 9.89 -5.37
N GLY A 71 -16.46 10.40 -4.81
CA GLY A 71 -17.81 10.04 -5.29
C GLY A 71 -18.09 8.53 -5.20
N ASP A 72 -18.31 7.91 -6.36
CA ASP A 72 -18.57 6.47 -6.54
C ASP A 72 -17.31 5.63 -6.77
N ALA A 73 -16.12 6.25 -6.79
CA ALA A 73 -14.84 5.60 -7.05
C ALA A 73 -13.97 5.52 -5.79
N VAL A 74 -13.23 4.42 -5.64
CA VAL A 74 -12.19 4.25 -4.61
C VAL A 74 -10.89 3.77 -5.24
N PHE A 75 -9.81 4.49 -5.01
CA PHE A 75 -8.44 4.06 -5.31
C PHE A 75 -7.91 3.28 -4.11
N VAL A 76 -7.78 1.96 -4.24
CA VAL A 76 -7.64 1.05 -3.09
C VAL A 76 -6.19 0.75 -2.69
N GLY A 77 -5.21 1.32 -3.39
CA GLY A 77 -3.80 0.97 -3.19
C GLY A 77 -3.55 -0.53 -3.41
N ASP A 78 -2.53 -1.07 -2.74
CA ASP A 78 -2.28 -2.52 -2.68
C ASP A 78 -3.08 -3.17 -1.53
N THR A 79 -4.40 -2.99 -1.55
CA THR A 79 -5.33 -3.69 -0.64
C THR A 79 -6.01 -4.85 -1.35
N LEU A 80 -6.63 -4.56 -2.49
CA LEU A 80 -7.29 -5.50 -3.40
C LEU A 80 -6.59 -5.49 -4.75
N PHE A 81 -6.60 -6.64 -5.42
CA PHE A 81 -6.36 -6.75 -6.86
C PHE A 81 -7.64 -7.14 -7.57
N MET A 82 -7.60 -7.28 -8.90
CA MET A 82 -8.72 -7.80 -9.67
C MET A 82 -9.26 -9.10 -9.06
N PRO A 83 -10.58 -9.38 -9.12
CA PRO A 83 -11.18 -10.52 -8.43
C PRO A 83 -10.50 -11.86 -8.75
N ASP A 84 -10.04 -12.02 -9.99
CA ASP A 84 -9.33 -13.21 -10.48
C ASP A 84 -7.88 -13.35 -9.97
N TYR A 85 -7.31 -12.30 -9.40
CA TYR A 85 -5.95 -12.27 -8.85
C TYR A 85 -5.92 -12.26 -7.32
N GLY A 86 -6.96 -11.68 -6.69
CA GLY A 86 -7.16 -11.72 -5.24
C GLY A 86 -6.60 -10.49 -4.50
N THR A 87 -5.57 -10.70 -3.67
CA THR A 87 -5.12 -9.70 -2.67
C THR A 87 -3.61 -9.52 -2.64
N ALA A 88 -3.18 -8.37 -2.13
CA ALA A 88 -1.79 -8.07 -1.85
C ALA A 88 -1.18 -9.00 -0.78
N ARG A 89 0.16 -9.05 -0.77
CA ARG A 89 0.95 -9.69 0.30
C ARG A 89 0.86 -8.91 1.61
N ALA A 90 1.09 -9.55 2.75
CA ALA A 90 1.04 -8.91 4.06
C ALA A 90 2.27 -9.24 4.95
N ASP A 91 3.39 -9.62 4.32
CA ASP A 91 4.64 -10.04 4.98
C ASP A 91 5.75 -8.99 4.95
N PHE A 92 5.47 -7.79 4.44
CA PHE A 92 6.38 -6.68 4.66
C PHE A 92 6.51 -6.39 6.16
N PRO A 93 7.65 -5.86 6.62
CA PRO A 93 7.78 -5.35 7.98
C PRO A 93 6.62 -4.40 8.36
N GLY A 94 5.80 -4.83 9.33
CA GLY A 94 4.59 -4.12 9.77
C GLY A 94 3.29 -4.50 9.03
N GLY A 95 3.37 -5.32 7.98
CA GLY A 95 2.22 -5.94 7.35
C GLY A 95 1.55 -6.98 8.25
N ASP A 96 0.25 -7.16 8.08
CA ASP A 96 -0.56 -8.08 8.86
C ASP A 96 -1.80 -8.54 8.06
N ALA A 97 -1.89 -9.84 7.81
CA ALA A 97 -2.98 -10.41 7.02
C ALA A 97 -4.37 -10.22 7.68
N ARG A 98 -4.45 -10.19 9.01
CA ARG A 98 -5.71 -10.03 9.71
C ARG A 98 -6.20 -8.58 9.61
N GLN A 99 -5.30 -7.60 9.71
CA GLN A 99 -5.59 -6.20 9.43
C GLN A 99 -5.98 -6.00 7.97
N LEU A 100 -5.26 -6.63 7.03
CA LEU A 100 -5.59 -6.56 5.60
C LEU A 100 -7.01 -7.04 5.34
N TYR A 101 -7.41 -8.18 5.92
CA TYR A 101 -8.78 -8.68 5.80
C TYR A 101 -9.82 -7.68 6.31
N ARG A 102 -9.59 -7.07 7.47
CA ARG A 102 -10.52 -6.09 8.05
C ARG A 102 -10.62 -4.82 7.21
N SER A 103 -9.50 -4.35 6.67
CA SER A 103 -9.46 -3.25 5.70
C SER A 103 -10.24 -3.57 4.43
N ILE A 104 -10.07 -4.77 3.89
CA ILE A 104 -10.85 -5.26 2.75
C ILE A 104 -12.35 -5.28 3.08
N ARG A 105 -12.74 -5.83 4.25
CA ARG A 105 -14.16 -5.86 4.64
C ARG A 105 -14.75 -4.47 4.85
N LYS A 106 -13.97 -3.49 5.33
CA LYS A 106 -14.36 -2.08 5.40
C LYS A 106 -14.67 -1.52 4.00
N LEU A 107 -13.83 -1.81 3.00
CA LEU A 107 -14.05 -1.39 1.61
C LEU A 107 -15.24 -2.12 0.97
N LEU A 108 -15.39 -3.42 1.20
CA LEU A 108 -16.46 -4.23 0.61
C LEU A 108 -17.84 -4.02 1.28
N ALA A 109 -17.89 -3.22 2.36
CA ALA A 109 -19.14 -2.76 2.97
C ALA A 109 -19.75 -1.52 2.26
N LEU A 110 -19.02 -0.91 1.32
CA LEU A 110 -19.54 0.17 0.47
C LEU A 110 -20.65 -0.34 -0.48
N PRO A 111 -21.44 0.56 -1.11
CA PRO A 111 -22.45 0.17 -2.09
C PRO A 111 -21.87 -0.72 -3.20
N GLY A 112 -22.65 -1.69 -3.67
CA GLY A 112 -22.17 -2.72 -4.60
C GLY A 112 -21.66 -2.15 -5.94
N GLU A 113 -22.26 -1.04 -6.38
CA GLU A 113 -21.91 -0.27 -7.57
C GLU A 113 -20.63 0.57 -7.43
N THR A 114 -20.06 0.67 -6.22
CA THR A 114 -18.83 1.43 -5.99
C THR A 114 -17.70 0.85 -6.82
N ARG A 115 -17.07 1.70 -7.63
CA ARG A 115 -15.96 1.36 -8.52
C ARG A 115 -14.67 1.32 -7.72
N LEU A 116 -13.88 0.28 -7.91
CA LEU A 116 -12.61 0.07 -7.23
C LEU A 116 -11.49 0.10 -8.28
N PHE A 117 -10.52 0.98 -8.07
CA PHE A 117 -9.37 1.18 -8.94
C PHE A 117 -8.11 0.59 -8.31
N MET A 118 -7.50 -0.38 -9.01
CA MET A 118 -6.36 -1.15 -8.52
C MET A 118 -5.04 -0.37 -8.66
N CYS A 119 -4.11 -0.57 -7.72
CA CYS A 119 -2.77 0.01 -7.83
C CYS A 119 -1.87 -0.75 -8.83
N HIS A 120 -2.05 -2.07 -8.92
CA HIS A 120 -1.29 -2.93 -9.83
C HIS A 120 -2.22 -3.95 -10.49
N ASP A 121 -1.82 -4.41 -11.67
CA ASP A 121 -2.36 -5.61 -12.30
C ASP A 121 -1.22 -6.44 -12.87
N TYR A 122 -1.21 -7.71 -12.50
CA TYR A 122 -0.17 -8.67 -12.86
C TYR A 122 -0.64 -9.70 -13.88
N LYS A 123 -1.88 -9.55 -14.40
CA LYS A 123 -2.59 -10.53 -15.22
C LYS A 123 -2.82 -11.85 -14.47
N ALA A 124 -4.08 -12.19 -14.22
CA ALA A 124 -4.40 -13.51 -13.67
C ALA A 124 -4.10 -14.61 -14.69
N PRO A 125 -3.80 -15.86 -14.23
CA PRO A 125 -3.64 -16.99 -15.14
C PRO A 125 -4.81 -17.10 -16.13
N GLY A 126 -4.52 -17.07 -17.43
CA GLY A 126 -5.52 -17.14 -18.50
C GLY A 126 -6.12 -15.79 -18.93
N ARG A 127 -5.71 -14.67 -18.33
CA ARG A 127 -6.07 -13.33 -18.78
C ARG A 127 -4.90 -12.65 -19.49
N GLU A 128 -5.09 -12.29 -20.75
CA GLU A 128 -4.05 -11.63 -21.56
C GLU A 128 -4.08 -10.10 -21.47
N GLU A 129 -5.22 -9.54 -21.10
CA GLU A 129 -5.45 -8.09 -21.06
C GLU A 129 -5.28 -7.54 -19.64
N TYR A 130 -4.74 -6.32 -19.56
CA TYR A 130 -4.67 -5.60 -18.29
C TYR A 130 -6.06 -5.11 -17.87
N ALA A 131 -6.33 -5.15 -16.58
CA ALA A 131 -7.54 -4.61 -15.98
C ALA A 131 -7.20 -3.85 -14.70
N TRP A 132 -7.89 -2.74 -14.47
CA TRP A 132 -7.58 -1.82 -13.35
C TRP A 132 -8.84 -1.37 -12.60
N GLU A 133 -10.03 -1.77 -13.06
CA GLU A 133 -11.31 -1.35 -12.51
C GLU A 133 -12.21 -2.58 -12.31
N THR A 134 -12.82 -2.66 -11.14
CA THR A 134 -13.88 -3.63 -10.78
C THR A 134 -14.89 -2.93 -9.87
N THR A 135 -15.86 -3.66 -9.31
CA THR A 135 -16.83 -3.12 -8.35
C THR A 135 -16.81 -3.87 -7.03
N VAL A 136 -17.37 -3.27 -5.98
CA VAL A 136 -17.55 -3.94 -4.69
C VAL A 136 -18.38 -5.22 -4.84
N ALA A 137 -19.46 -5.20 -5.63
CA ALA A 137 -20.28 -6.38 -5.88
C ALA A 137 -19.46 -7.50 -6.54
N ASP A 138 -18.68 -7.16 -7.57
CA ASP A 138 -17.87 -8.12 -8.32
C ASP A 138 -16.76 -8.73 -7.45
N GLN A 139 -16.12 -7.94 -6.59
CA GLN A 139 -15.18 -8.44 -5.58
C GLN A 139 -15.83 -9.41 -4.58
N ARG A 140 -17.00 -9.05 -4.03
CA ARG A 140 -17.72 -9.91 -3.07
C ARG A 140 -18.09 -11.26 -3.67
N LEU A 141 -18.49 -11.27 -4.94
CA LEU A 141 -18.95 -12.47 -5.62
C LEU A 141 -17.79 -13.33 -6.14
N HIS A 142 -16.75 -12.69 -6.69
CA HIS A 142 -15.79 -13.38 -7.56
C HIS A 142 -14.34 -13.33 -7.07
N SER A 143 -14.03 -12.63 -5.99
CA SER A 143 -12.65 -12.59 -5.48
C SER A 143 -12.17 -13.98 -5.05
N VAL A 144 -11.08 -14.45 -5.66
CA VAL A 144 -10.49 -15.77 -5.37
C VAL A 144 -9.91 -15.89 -3.96
N HIS A 145 -9.69 -14.76 -3.27
CA HIS A 145 -9.12 -14.73 -1.92
C HIS A 145 -10.09 -14.22 -0.85
N VAL A 146 -11.04 -13.34 -1.20
CA VAL A 146 -11.84 -12.59 -0.21
C VAL A 146 -13.31 -12.42 -0.61
N SER A 147 -13.86 -13.37 -1.37
CA SER A 147 -15.30 -13.43 -1.60
C SER A 147 -16.08 -13.46 -0.28
N GLU A 148 -17.38 -13.19 -0.34
CA GLU A 148 -18.24 -13.05 0.83
C GLU A 148 -18.29 -14.30 1.72
N ALA A 149 -18.01 -15.47 1.15
CA ALA A 149 -17.97 -16.74 1.88
C ALA A 149 -16.70 -16.96 2.72
N VAL A 150 -15.60 -16.24 2.42
CA VAL A 150 -14.30 -16.46 3.07
C VAL A 150 -14.27 -15.79 4.45
N SER A 151 -14.01 -16.57 5.50
CA SER A 151 -13.84 -16.04 6.86
C SER A 151 -12.47 -15.38 7.09
N GLU A 152 -12.34 -14.62 8.19
CA GLU A 152 -11.07 -13.98 8.57
C GLU A 152 -9.94 -15.02 8.77
N ASP A 153 -10.24 -16.14 9.41
CA ASP A 153 -9.22 -17.16 9.71
C ASP A 153 -8.81 -17.97 8.47
N GLU A 154 -9.74 -18.25 7.55
CA GLU A 154 -9.42 -18.85 6.25
C GLU A 154 -8.53 -17.92 5.42
N PHE A 155 -8.86 -16.62 5.38
CA PHE A 155 -8.03 -15.64 4.70
C PHE A 155 -6.63 -15.56 5.30
N VAL A 156 -6.52 -15.42 6.62
CA VAL A 156 -5.21 -15.29 7.29
C VAL A 156 -4.36 -16.53 7.05
N SER A 157 -4.94 -17.72 7.12
CA SER A 157 -4.25 -18.98 6.86
C SER A 157 -3.72 -19.04 5.43
N MET A 158 -4.58 -18.75 4.44
CA MET A 158 -4.22 -18.71 3.03
C MET A 158 -3.14 -17.67 2.75
N ARG A 159 -3.32 -16.44 3.25
CA ARG A 159 -2.43 -15.31 2.99
C ARG A 159 -1.04 -15.54 3.56
N THR A 160 -0.96 -16.02 4.80
CA THR A 160 0.30 -16.33 5.48
C THR A 160 1.05 -17.45 4.76
N ALA A 161 0.35 -18.52 4.37
CA ALA A 161 0.96 -19.63 3.63
C ALA A 161 1.49 -19.17 2.26
N ARG A 162 0.73 -18.32 1.56
CA ARG A 162 1.14 -17.78 0.25
C ARG A 162 2.34 -16.85 0.38
N ASP A 163 2.35 -15.96 1.36
CA ASP A 163 3.44 -14.99 1.55
C ASP A 163 4.79 -15.67 1.83
N ALA A 164 4.78 -16.78 2.58
CA ALA A 164 5.98 -17.58 2.83
C ALA A 164 6.65 -18.14 1.55
N THR A 165 5.94 -18.16 0.41
CA THR A 165 6.45 -18.62 -0.89
C THR A 165 6.97 -17.50 -1.78
N LEU A 166 6.69 -16.23 -1.43
CA LEU A 166 6.99 -15.09 -2.30
C LEU A 166 8.43 -14.62 -2.13
N SER A 167 9.08 -14.32 -3.24
CA SER A 167 10.36 -13.59 -3.22
C SER A 167 10.16 -12.11 -2.89
N ALA A 168 11.22 -11.46 -2.41
CA ALA A 168 11.22 -10.02 -2.25
C ALA A 168 11.07 -9.32 -3.63
N PRO A 169 10.28 -8.24 -3.75
CA PRO A 169 10.17 -7.50 -5.00
C PRO A 169 11.54 -6.97 -5.45
N LYS A 170 11.78 -7.00 -6.77
CA LYS A 170 13.07 -6.65 -7.38
C LYS A 170 13.60 -5.26 -6.99
N LEU A 171 12.70 -4.29 -6.79
CA LEU A 171 13.03 -2.91 -6.47
C LEU A 171 12.78 -2.54 -5.01
N LEU A 172 12.49 -3.51 -4.13
CA LEU A 172 12.05 -3.25 -2.76
C LEU A 172 12.98 -2.29 -2.02
N LEU A 173 14.28 -2.57 -2.02
CA LEU A 173 15.27 -1.81 -1.26
C LEU A 173 15.45 -0.40 -1.83
N GLN A 174 15.47 -0.26 -3.15
CA GLN A 174 15.61 1.01 -3.85
C GLN A 174 14.37 1.89 -3.63
N SER A 175 13.18 1.29 -3.73
CA SER A 175 11.92 2.00 -3.60
C SER A 175 11.68 2.50 -2.18
N ILE A 176 11.84 1.65 -1.15
CA ILE A 176 11.52 2.04 0.23
C ILE A 176 12.35 3.23 0.69
N GLN A 177 13.67 3.22 0.43
CA GLN A 177 14.55 4.28 0.94
C GLN A 177 14.29 5.65 0.30
N VAL A 178 13.66 5.68 -0.88
CA VAL A 178 13.24 6.90 -1.58
C VAL A 178 11.80 7.28 -1.19
N ASN A 179 10.90 6.31 -1.13
CA ASN A 179 9.48 6.52 -0.84
C ASN A 179 9.25 7.01 0.60
N MET A 180 10.02 6.51 1.57
CA MET A 180 9.94 6.97 2.96
C MET A 180 10.39 8.44 3.16
N ARG A 181 10.90 9.07 2.10
CA ARG A 181 11.37 10.47 2.03
C ARG A 181 10.53 11.31 1.06
N ALA A 182 9.26 10.95 0.86
CA ALA A 182 8.36 11.60 -0.09
C ALA A 182 8.93 11.66 -1.53
N GLY A 183 9.65 10.62 -1.95
CA GLY A 183 10.25 10.53 -3.29
C GLY A 183 11.61 11.21 -3.44
N ARG A 184 12.18 11.77 -2.37
CA ARG A 184 13.53 12.33 -2.39
C ARG A 184 14.57 11.23 -2.20
N PHE A 185 15.65 11.30 -2.98
CA PHE A 185 16.81 10.45 -2.73
C PHE A 185 17.46 10.78 -1.37
N PRO A 186 18.19 9.82 -0.76
CA PRO A 186 19.06 10.10 0.38
C PRO A 186 19.99 11.30 0.12
N PRO A 187 20.44 12.02 1.17
CA PRO A 187 21.38 13.12 1.03
C PRO A 187 22.61 12.75 0.20
N ALA A 188 23.20 13.75 -0.45
CA ALA A 188 24.48 13.53 -1.11
C ALA A 188 25.59 13.34 -0.06
N GLU A 189 26.52 12.45 -0.34
CA GLU A 189 27.75 12.29 0.43
C GLU A 189 28.69 13.50 0.19
N ALA A 190 29.82 13.54 0.91
CA ALA A 190 30.80 14.63 0.79
C ALA A 190 31.34 14.86 -0.64
N ASN A 191 31.24 13.86 -1.52
CA ASN A 191 31.61 13.95 -2.93
C ASN A 191 30.49 14.50 -3.84
N GLY A 192 29.35 14.91 -3.28
CA GLY A 192 28.20 15.42 -4.02
C GLY A 192 27.34 14.36 -4.70
N ILE A 193 27.65 13.06 -4.54
CA ILE A 193 26.91 11.95 -5.14
C ILE A 193 25.93 11.35 -4.14
N ARG A 194 24.76 10.94 -4.63
CA ARG A 194 23.74 10.23 -3.85
C ARG A 194 23.84 8.74 -4.12
N TYR A 195 23.81 7.94 -3.06
CA TYR A 195 23.91 6.49 -3.14
C TYR A 195 22.64 5.84 -2.59
N LEU A 196 22.22 4.77 -3.24
CA LEU A 196 21.23 3.87 -2.67
C LEU A 196 21.96 2.77 -1.90
N MET A 197 21.55 2.53 -0.66
CA MET A 197 22.16 1.51 0.18
C MET A 197 21.48 0.16 -0.02
N ILE A 198 22.29 -0.88 -0.20
CA ILE A 198 21.86 -2.27 -0.22
C ILE A 198 22.42 -2.93 1.06
N PRO A 199 21.58 -3.19 2.09
CA PRO A 199 22.06 -3.83 3.31
C PRO A 199 22.54 -5.25 3.02
N VAL A 200 23.74 -5.56 3.51
CA VAL A 200 24.31 -6.90 3.47
C VAL A 200 24.48 -7.38 4.90
N LYS A 201 23.99 -8.58 5.20
CA LYS A 201 24.26 -9.29 6.45
C LYS A 201 25.03 -10.55 6.11
N GLU A 202 26.16 -10.75 6.76
CA GLU A 202 26.84 -12.04 6.72
C GLU A 202 25.94 -13.09 7.38
N ARG A 203 25.78 -14.25 6.73
CA ARG A 203 25.16 -15.40 7.39
C ARG A 203 26.15 -15.88 8.45
N GLN A 204 25.79 -15.74 9.73
CA GLN A 204 26.40 -16.51 10.80
C GLN A 204 25.82 -17.93 10.81
#